data_AF-A0A5D4K5G7-F1
#
_entry.id   AF-A0A5D4K5G7-F1
#
_cell.length_a   1.000
_cell.length_b   1.000
_cell.length_c   1.000
_cell.angle_alpha   90.00
_cell.angle_beta   90.00
_cell.angle_gamma   90.00
#
_symmetry.space_group_name_H-M   'P 1'
#
loop_
_entity.id
_entity.type
_entity.pdbx_description
1 polymer ?
#
loop_
_entity_poly.entity_id
_entity_poly.type
_entity_poly.pdbx_seq_one_letter_code
_entity_poly.pdbx_strand_id
1 'polypeptide(L)' 'MFFHLINNLYNQSSIILTSNKGPKEWGELLGDQAITTAILDRILHRVEIVHLNDDSWRMKHRKTIFGEQSVSN' A
#
# COMPACT_ATOMS: atom_id res chain seq x y z
N MET A 1 16.99 -7.57 4.13
CA MET A 1 16.67 -6.43 5.03
C MET A 1 15.19 -6.42 5.44
N PHE A 2 14.23 -6.31 4.51
CA PHE A 2 12.79 -6.21 4.82
C PHE A 2 12.23 -7.43 5.58
N PHE A 3 12.59 -8.65 5.18
CA PHE A 3 12.21 -9.88 5.89
C PHE A 3 12.59 -9.85 7.38
N HIS A 4 13.82 -9.43 7.71
CA HIS A 4 14.29 -9.40 9.10
C HIS A 4 13.49 -8.40 9.95
N LEU A 5 13.11 -7.25 9.38
CA LEU A 5 12.23 -6.28 10.05
C LEU A 5 10.87 -6.92 10.39
N ILE A 6 10.21 -7.53 9.40
CA ILE A 6 8.92 -8.19 9.62
C ILE A 6 9.05 -9.32 10.64
N ASN A 7 10.11 -10.11 10.56
CA ASN A 7 10.35 -11.20 11.50
C ASN A 7 10.57 -10.72 12.94
N ASN A 8 11.27 -9.60 13.14
CA ASN A 8 11.51 -9.05 14.48
C ASN A 8 10.25 -8.40 15.09
N LEU A 9 9.35 -7.88 14.26
CA LEU A 9 8.09 -7.26 14.71
C LEU A 9 6.96 -8.27 14.90
N TYR A 10 7.05 -9.43 14.23
CA TYR A 10 6.03 -10.46 14.27
C TYR A 10 5.73 -10.92 15.71
N ASN A 11 4.46 -10.82 16.12
CA ASN A 11 3.98 -11.07 17.49
C ASN A 11 4.65 -10.22 18.59
N GLN A 12 5.34 -9.13 18.24
CA GLN A 12 5.95 -8.21 19.20
C GLN A 12 5.34 -6.80 19.13
N SER A 13 5.00 -6.34 17.93
CA SER A 13 4.46 -4.99 17.69
C SER A 13 3.42 -4.97 16.59
N SER A 14 2.48 -4.02 16.67
CA SER A 14 1.53 -3.73 15.60
C SER A 14 2.22 -3.04 14.41
N ILE A 15 1.80 -3.39 13.20
CA ILE A 15 2.31 -2.82 11.95
C ILE A 15 1.13 -2.23 11.18
N ILE A 16 1.23 -0.96 10.79
CA ILE A 16 0.32 -0.35 9.83
C ILE A 16 1.01 -0.33 8.48
N LEU A 17 0.38 -0.95 7.48
CA LEU A 17 0.88 -1.00 6.11
C LEU A 17 -0.15 -0.39 5.17
N THR A 18 0.30 0.54 4.32
CA THR A 18 -0.52 1.11 3.24
C THR A 18 0.01 0.62 1.91
N SER A 19 -0.87 0.09 1.06
CA SER A 19 -0.53 -0.34 -0.29
C SER A 19 -1.64 0.06 -1.25
N ASN A 20 -1.26 0.44 -2.47
CA ASN A 20 -2.20 0.63 -3.57
C ASN A 20 -2.52 -0.70 -4.30
N LYS A 21 -1.94 -1.81 -3.84
CA LYS A 21 -2.19 -3.17 -4.34
C LYS A 21 -2.69 -4.07 -3.22
N GLY A 22 -3.55 -5.02 -3.53
CA GLY A 22 -4.05 -5.98 -2.55
C GLY A 22 -3.01 -7.06 -2.21
N PRO A 23 -3.16 -7.79 -1.07
CA PRO A 23 -2.22 -8.84 -0.67
C PRO A 23 -1.95 -9.91 -1.73
N LYS A 24 -2.94 -10.22 -2.59
CA LYS A 24 -2.80 -11.19 -3.70
C LYS A 24 -1.77 -10.76 -4.75
N GLU A 25 -1.53 -9.47 -4.89
CA GLU A 25 -0.62 -8.90 -5.89
C GLU A 25 0.79 -8.65 -5.34
N TRP A 26 1.02 -8.87 -4.04
CA TRP A 26 2.32 -8.63 -3.42
C TRP A 26 3.35 -9.72 -3.76
N GLY A 27 2.89 -10.88 -4.24
CA GLY A 27 3.73 -11.94 -4.77
C GLY A 27 4.79 -11.46 -5.77
N GLU A 28 4.38 -10.55 -6.66
CA GLU A 28 5.21 -10.03 -7.75
C GLU A 28 6.14 -8.88 -7.29
N LEU A 29 5.82 -8.21 -6.18
CA LEU A 29 6.54 -7.01 -5.72
C LEU A 29 7.85 -7.33 -5.00
N LEU A 30 7.95 -8.50 -4.38
CA LEU A 30 9.02 -8.86 -3.45
C LEU A 30 10.13 -9.72 -4.08
N GLY A 31 10.01 -10.01 -5.38
CA GLY A 31 11.06 -10.61 -6.23
C GLY A 31 11.24 -12.12 -6.03
N ASP A 32 11.69 -12.54 -4.84
CA ASP A 32 11.88 -13.96 -4.51
C ASP A 32 10.59 -14.55 -3.93
N GLN A 33 10.01 -15.54 -4.61
CA GLN A 33 8.73 -16.14 -4.25
C GLN A 33 8.73 -16.79 -2.85
N ALA A 34 9.83 -17.42 -2.44
CA ALA A 34 9.93 -18.09 -1.15
C ALA A 34 9.98 -17.06 0.00
N ILE A 35 10.82 -16.04 -0.15
CA ILE A 35 10.90 -14.94 0.83
C ILE A 35 9.58 -14.18 0.89
N THR A 36 8.97 -13.92 -0.26
CA THR A 36 7.66 -13.26 -0.36
C THR A 36 6.59 -14.01 0.42
N THR A 37 6.50 -15.32 0.20
CA THR A 37 5.54 -16.17 0.90
C THR A 37 5.77 -16.13 2.41
N ALA A 38 7.03 -16.19 2.85
CA ALA A 38 7.37 -16.12 4.27
C ALA A 38 7.05 -14.75 4.91
N ILE A 39 7.18 -13.66 4.16
CA ILE A 39 6.78 -12.32 4.62
C ILE A 39 5.25 -12.22 4.72
N LEU A 40 4.55 -12.65 3.68
CA LEU A 40 3.09 -12.60 3.61
C LEU A 40 2.45 -13.43 4.71
N ASP A 41 2.96 -14.63 4.97
CA ASP A 41 2.50 -15.49 6.06
C ASP A 41 2.50 -14.76 7.41
N ARG A 42 3.60 -14.05 7.73
CA ARG A 42 3.73 -13.29 8.98
C ARG A 42 2.81 -12.07 9.04
N ILE A 43 2.67 -11.32 7.94
CA ILE A 43 1.84 -10.10 7.90
C ILE A 43 0.36 -10.45 7.93
N LEU A 44 -0.05 -11.49 7.20
CA LEU A 44 -1.46 -11.86 7.03
C LEU A 44 -1.99 -12.77 8.14
N HIS A 45 -1.14 -13.28 9.04
CA HIS A 45 -1.57 -14.13 10.14
C HIS A 45 -2.55 -13.44 11.10
N ARG A 46 -2.34 -12.15 11.42
CA ARG A 46 -3.19 -11.38 12.35
C ARG A 46 -3.43 -9.96 11.82
N VAL A 47 -4.26 -9.85 10.78
CA VAL A 47 -4.49 -8.60 10.07
C VAL A 47 -5.97 -8.24 9.99
N GLU A 48 -6.24 -6.95 10.00
CA GLU A 48 -7.51 -6.38 9.56
C GLU A 48 -7.25 -5.56 8.29
N ILE A 49 -8.02 -5.82 7.24
CA ILE A 49 -7.85 -5.13 5.95
C ILE A 49 -8.88 -4.01 5.88
N VAL A 50 -8.38 -2.77 5.82
CA VAL A 50 -9.20 -1.59 5.59
C VAL A 50 -9.08 -1.17 4.12
N HIS A 51 -10.18 -1.28 3.39
CA HIS A 51 -10.24 -0.85 1.99
C HIS A 51 -10.57 0.64 1.89
N LEU A 52 -9.70 1.41 1.25
CA LEU A 52 -9.89 2.83 0.97
C LEU A 52 -10.26 2.98 -0.51
N ASN A 53 -11.56 2.94 -0.81
CA ASN A 53 -12.10 2.98 -2.17
C ASN A 53 -12.64 4.36 -2.58
N ASP A 54 -12.32 5.40 -1.81
CA ASP A 54 -12.77 6.77 -2.08
C ASP A 54 -11.96 7.43 -3.20
N ASP A 55 -12.54 8.50 -3.74
CA ASP A 55 -11.86 9.38 -4.69
C ASP A 55 -10.54 9.90 -4.12
N SER A 56 -9.54 10.02 -4.99
CA SER A 56 -8.24 10.59 -4.63
C SER A 56 -8.42 11.97 -3.99
N TRP A 57 -8.05 12.08 -2.71
CA TRP A 57 -8.07 13.35 -1.97
C TRP A 57 -7.34 14.46 -2.73
N ARG A 58 -6.22 14.10 -3.36
CA ARG A 58 -5.38 15.00 -4.18
C ARG A 58 -6.15 15.56 -5.38
N MET A 59 -7.04 14.77 -5.99
CA MET A 59 -7.85 15.23 -7.12
C MET A 59 -9.00 16.11 -6.65
N LYS A 60 -9.71 15.69 -5.59
CA LYS A 60 -10.84 16.44 -5.02
C LYS A 60 -10.46 17.86 -4.57
N HIS A 61 -9.24 18.05 -4.05
CA HIS A 61 -8.75 19.33 -3.56
C HIS A 61 -7.69 19.94 -4.46
N ARG A 62 -7.59 19.48 -5.70
CA ARG A 62 -6.64 20.02 -6.67
C ARG A 62 -6.95 21.50 -6.89
N LYS A 63 -6.05 22.38 -6.46
CA LYS A 63 -6.04 23.77 -6.90
C LYS A 63 -5.24 23.85 -8.18
N THR A 64 -5.86 24.30 -9.26
CA THR A 64 -5.14 24.52 -10.51
C THR A 64 -4.25 25.76 -10.33
N ILE A 65 -2.95 25.61 -10.57
CA ILE A 65 -2.01 26.74 -10.59
C ILE A 65 -2.12 27.54 -11.89
N PHE A 66 -2.69 26.92 -12.93
CA PHE A 66 -3.07 27.56 -14.17
C PHE A 66 -4.56 27.91 -14.06
N GLY A 67 -4.88 29.20 -14.20
CA GLY A 67 -6.27 29.66 -14.29
C GLY A 67 -6.96 29.03 -15.49
N GLU A 68 -8.28 28.87 -15.44
CA GLU A 68 -9.08 28.45 -16.59
C GLU A 68 -8.84 29.43 -17.74
N GLN A 69 -7.98 29.07 -18.69
CA GLN A 69 -7.95 29.75 -19.97
C GLN A 69 -9.21 29.31 -20.70
N SER A 70 -10.24 30.15 -20.62
CA SER A 70 -11.38 30.08 -21.53
C SER A 70 -10.82 30.26 -22.95
N VAL A 71 -10.61 29.14 -23.65
CA VAL A 71 -10.33 29.19 -25.09
C VAL A 71 -11.65 29.56 -25.75
N SER A 72 -11.86 30.86 -25.96
CA SER A 72 -12.90 31.36 -26.84
C SER A 72 -12.50 30.98 -28.26
N ASN A 73 -13.17 29.98 -28.82
CA ASN A 73 -13.18 29.70 -30.26
C ASN A 73 -13.94 30.81 -30.99
#